data_AF-A0A1X6YEL8-F1
#
_entry.id   AF-A0A1X6YEL8-F1
#
_cell.length_a   1.000
_cell.length_b   1.000
_cell.length_c   1.000
_cell.angle_alpha   90.00
_cell.angle_beta   90.00
_cell.angle_gamma   90.00
#
_symmetry.space_group_name_H-M   'P 1'
#
loop_
_entity.id
_entity.type
_entity.pdbx_description
1 polymer ?
#
loop_
_entity_poly.entity_id
_entity_poly.type
_entity_poly.pdbx_seq_one_letter_code
_entity_poly.pdbx_strand_id
1 'polypeptide(L)'
;MKTTMLTALASVSLLAACGGSSSSVSPELRDAWENRQSVEYKGNTYGVALSEDKSKAYVGPSNNNFVYTMHDLRAVVKKGTGCKGNLGLGALQALGFNDDSNLSVVKEVEGTSPPVWPMGADCS
;
A
#
# COMPACT_ATOMS: atom_id res chain seq x y z
N MET A 1 14.38 15.27 57.10
CA MET A 1 13.12 15.97 56.79
C MET A 1 13.38 16.80 55.53
N LYS A 2 12.84 16.42 54.36
CA LYS A 2 11.64 17.02 53.72
C LYS A 2 11.73 18.57 53.73
N THR A 3 11.64 19.33 52.64
CA THR A 3 10.87 19.16 51.40
C THR A 3 11.28 20.34 50.48
N THR A 4 11.59 20.09 49.20
CA THR A 4 10.73 20.44 48.05
C THR A 4 11.11 21.75 47.37
N MET A 5 11.80 21.62 46.24
CA MET A 5 11.90 22.63 45.19
C MET A 5 10.74 22.37 44.22
N LEU A 6 9.85 23.35 44.03
CA LEU A 6 8.81 23.33 43.01
C LEU A 6 9.06 24.54 42.11
N THR A 7 9.56 24.30 40.89
CA THR A 7 9.53 25.27 39.80
C THR A 7 8.83 24.59 38.62
N ALA A 8 7.55 24.87 38.47
CA ALA A 8 6.74 24.43 37.34
C ALA A 8 6.99 25.41 36.18
N LEU A 9 7.74 24.97 35.16
CA LEU A 9 7.82 25.64 33.86
C LEU A 9 6.88 24.92 32.91
N ALA A 10 5.73 25.54 32.65
CA ALA A 10 4.81 25.13 31.61
C ALA A 10 5.37 25.57 30.25
N SER A 11 5.97 24.64 29.52
CA SER A 11 6.36 24.83 28.12
C SER A 11 5.19 24.40 27.23
N VAL A 12 4.36 25.35 26.82
CA VAL A 12 3.38 25.13 25.74
C VAL A 12 4.15 25.14 24.42
N SER A 13 4.49 23.94 23.94
CA SER A 13 5.02 23.78 22.59
C SER A 13 3.87 23.86 21.60
N LEU A 14 3.64 25.06 21.03
CA LEU A 14 2.73 25.22 19.91
C LEU A 14 3.21 24.40 18.71
N LEU A 15 2.29 23.62 18.17
CA LEU A 15 2.45 22.83 16.95
C LEU A 15 2.80 23.74 15.78
N ALA A 16 4.03 23.64 15.30
CA ALA A 16 4.41 24.05 13.95
C ALA A 16 4.82 22.81 13.16
N ALA A 17 3.84 21.97 12.83
CA ALA A 17 4.00 20.95 11.79
C ALA A 17 3.40 21.52 10.50
N CYS A 18 4.16 22.42 9.87
CA CYS A 18 3.86 22.94 8.56
C CYS A 18 4.58 22.09 7.51
N GLY A 19 3.84 21.67 6.48
CA GLY A 19 4.36 21.54 5.12
C GLY A 19 5.31 20.39 4.84
N GLY A 20 4.75 19.21 4.63
CA GLY A 20 5.46 18.08 4.05
C GLY A 20 4.47 17.10 3.45
N SER A 21 3.79 17.48 2.37
CA SER A 21 3.10 16.52 1.50
C SER A 21 4.13 15.71 0.71
N SER A 22 5.01 15.01 1.42
CA SER A 22 5.61 13.80 0.90
C SER A 22 4.53 12.75 1.05
N SER A 23 4.19 12.04 -0.02
CA SER A 23 3.33 10.85 0.05
C SER A 23 4.04 9.83 0.95
N SER A 24 3.84 9.96 2.26
CA SER A 24 4.39 9.09 3.27
C SER A 24 3.75 7.73 3.03
N VAL A 25 4.46 6.88 2.30
CA VAL A 25 4.16 5.44 2.27
C VAL A 25 3.91 5.03 3.71
N SER A 26 2.73 4.48 3.99
CA SER A 26 2.39 4.11 5.36
C SER A 26 3.45 3.11 5.87
N PRO A 27 3.88 3.22 7.14
CA PRO A 27 4.85 2.27 7.70
C PRO A 27 4.39 0.81 7.50
N GLU A 28 3.08 0.57 7.65
CA GLU A 28 2.42 -0.71 7.38
C GLU A 28 2.69 -1.24 5.96
N LEU A 29 2.56 -0.39 4.92
CA LEU A 29 2.88 -0.78 3.54
C LEU A 29 4.35 -1.15 3.41
N ARG A 30 5.24 -0.28 3.90
CA ARG A 30 6.69 -0.46 3.76
C ARG A 30 7.13 -1.78 4.39
N ASP A 31 6.74 -2.00 5.64
CA ASP A 31 7.19 -3.15 6.42
C ASP A 31 6.65 -4.48 5.83
N ALA A 32 5.41 -4.47 5.33
CA ALA A 32 4.85 -5.61 4.61
C ALA A 32 5.56 -5.84 3.25
N TRP A 33 5.84 -4.78 2.50
CA TRP A 33 6.38 -4.85 1.14
C TRP A 33 7.86 -5.27 1.09
N GLU A 34 8.64 -4.97 2.13
CA GLU A 34 10.00 -5.50 2.29
C GLU A 34 10.01 -7.03 2.32
N ASN A 35 8.98 -7.65 2.89
CA ASN A 35 8.82 -9.10 3.00
C ASN A 35 7.87 -9.69 1.95
N ARG A 36 7.65 -8.98 0.84
CA ARG A 36 6.76 -9.45 -0.24
C ARG A 36 7.26 -10.76 -0.85
N GLN A 37 6.33 -11.61 -1.25
CA GLN A 37 6.58 -12.79 -2.06
C GLN A 37 6.44 -12.46 -3.56
N SER A 38 7.19 -13.17 -4.40
CA SER A 38 7.05 -13.12 -5.85
C SER A 38 6.02 -14.13 -6.33
N VAL A 39 5.04 -13.68 -7.12
CA VAL A 39 3.96 -14.52 -7.66
C VAL A 39 3.92 -14.39 -9.18
N GLU A 40 4.03 -15.52 -9.87
CA GLU A 40 3.88 -15.59 -11.33
C GLU A 40 2.42 -15.69 -11.74
N TYR A 41 1.96 -14.84 -12.65
CA TYR A 41 0.61 -14.88 -13.21
C TYR A 41 0.59 -14.42 -14.66
N LYS A 42 0.01 -15.24 -15.55
CA LYS A 42 -0.02 -15.02 -17.02
C LYS A 42 1.36 -14.68 -17.62
N GLY A 43 2.42 -15.33 -17.12
CA GLY A 43 3.79 -15.11 -17.60
C GLY A 43 4.46 -13.83 -17.09
N ASN A 44 3.86 -13.11 -16.14
CA ASN A 44 4.42 -11.92 -15.52
C ASN A 44 4.60 -12.13 -14.01
N THR A 45 5.67 -11.55 -13.46
CA THR A 45 5.96 -11.58 -12.03
C THR A 45 5.33 -10.39 -11.31
N TYR A 46 4.72 -10.66 -10.16
CA TYR A 46 4.15 -9.66 -9.25
C TYR A 46 4.76 -9.79 -7.86
N GLY A 47 4.89 -8.67 -7.16
CA GLY A 47 5.12 -8.65 -5.72
C GLY A 47 3.78 -8.71 -4.99
N VAL A 48 3.68 -9.52 -3.95
CA VAL A 48 2.50 -9.61 -3.08
C VAL A 48 2.93 -9.61 -1.63
N ALA A 49 2.29 -8.80 -0.80
CA ALA A 49 2.43 -8.86 0.66
C ALA A 49 1.05 -8.86 1.31
N LEU A 50 0.96 -9.44 2.51
CA LEU A 50 -0.24 -9.38 3.34
C LEU A 50 0.15 -8.61 4.61
N SER A 51 -0.71 -7.70 5.07
CA SER A 51 -0.53 -7.02 6.35
C SER A 51 -0.54 -8.04 7.50
N GLU A 52 0.10 -7.69 8.61
CA GLU A 52 0.20 -8.58 9.78
C GLU A 52 -1.17 -8.97 10.35
N ASP A 53 -2.11 -8.02 10.36
CA ASP A 53 -3.51 -8.22 10.78
C ASP A 53 -4.38 -8.91 9.72
N LYS A 54 -3.81 -9.21 8.55
CA LYS A 54 -4.47 -9.82 7.38
C LYS A 54 -5.65 -9.04 6.81
N SER A 55 -5.81 -7.77 7.17
CA SER A 55 -6.92 -6.93 6.69
C SER A 55 -6.62 -6.30 5.33
N LYS A 56 -5.34 -6.21 4.93
CA LYS A 56 -4.90 -5.66 3.66
C LYS A 56 -3.92 -6.57 2.94
N ALA A 57 -4.06 -6.65 1.64
CA ALA A 57 -3.03 -7.19 0.76
C ALA A 57 -2.45 -6.05 -0.09
N TYR A 58 -1.15 -6.10 -0.31
CA TYR A 58 -0.43 -5.18 -1.18
C TYR A 58 0.02 -5.96 -2.40
N VAL A 59 -0.21 -5.42 -3.59
CA VAL A 59 0.14 -6.09 -4.82
C VAL A 59 0.56 -5.11 -5.89
N GLY A 60 1.57 -5.46 -6.67
CA GLY A 60 2.07 -4.64 -7.75
C GLY A 60 2.91 -5.48 -8.71
N PRO A 61 3.06 -5.05 -9.96
CA PRO A 61 3.92 -5.75 -10.90
C PRO A 61 5.39 -5.63 -10.45
N SER A 62 6.25 -6.55 -10.85
CA SER A 62 7.69 -6.47 -10.53
C SER A 62 8.44 -5.41 -11.37
N ASN A 63 7.85 -5.00 -12.49
CA ASN A 63 8.39 -4.01 -13.42
C ASN A 63 7.26 -3.33 -14.22
N ASN A 64 7.60 -2.29 -15.00
CA ASN A 64 6.64 -1.46 -15.75
C ASN A 64 6.43 -1.92 -17.21
N ASN A 65 6.90 -3.11 -17.61
CA ASN A 65 6.99 -3.52 -19.02
C ASN A 65 5.79 -4.32 -19.53
N PHE A 66 4.76 -4.53 -18.71
CA PHE A 66 3.58 -5.27 -19.11
C PHE A 66 2.28 -4.62 -18.64
N VAL A 67 1.21 -4.94 -19.36
CA VAL A 67 -0.15 -4.49 -19.07
C VAL A 67 -0.75 -5.40 -18.02
N TYR A 68 -1.42 -4.81 -17.04
CA TYR A 68 -2.15 -5.54 -16.01
C TYR A 68 -3.44 -4.79 -15.66
N THR A 69 -4.43 -5.55 -15.21
CA THR A 69 -5.76 -5.06 -14.85
C THR A 69 -6.02 -5.25 -13.37
N MET A 70 -7.08 -4.61 -12.88
CA MET A 70 -7.58 -4.82 -11.54
C MET A 70 -7.98 -6.29 -11.29
N HIS A 71 -8.54 -6.96 -12.31
CA HIS A 71 -8.81 -8.40 -12.26
C HIS A 71 -7.53 -9.21 -12.03
N ASP A 72 -6.45 -8.91 -12.77
CA ASP A 72 -5.18 -9.63 -12.63
C ASP A 72 -4.62 -9.49 -11.22
N LEU A 73 -4.65 -8.28 -10.66
CA LEU A 73 -4.15 -8.04 -9.31
C LEU A 73 -4.94 -8.82 -8.25
N ARG A 74 -6.29 -8.93 -8.36
CA ARG A 74 -7.10 -9.74 -7.43
C ARG A 74 -6.77 -11.22 -7.54
N ALA A 75 -6.57 -11.73 -8.75
CA ALA A 75 -6.18 -13.12 -8.98
C ALA A 75 -4.79 -13.42 -8.39
N VAL A 76 -3.85 -12.48 -8.55
CA VAL A 76 -2.51 -12.56 -7.95
C VAL A 76 -2.57 -12.56 -6.43
N VAL A 77 -3.36 -11.67 -5.81
CA VAL A 77 -3.56 -11.66 -4.35
C VAL A 77 -4.12 -13.00 -3.89
N LYS A 78 -5.17 -13.51 -4.54
CA LYS A 78 -5.75 -14.81 -4.17
C LYS A 78 -4.75 -15.95 -4.30
N LYS A 79 -3.90 -15.94 -5.33
CA LYS A 79 -2.86 -16.94 -5.55
C LYS A 79 -1.74 -16.86 -4.52
N GLY A 80 -1.29 -15.65 -4.17
CA GLY A 80 -0.17 -15.43 -3.25
C GLY A 80 -0.53 -15.57 -1.78
N THR A 81 -1.68 -15.04 -1.36
CA THR A 81 -2.06 -14.99 0.06
C THR A 81 -3.14 -16.01 0.44
N GLY A 82 -3.86 -16.57 -0.54
CA GLY A 82 -5.06 -17.36 -0.30
C GLY A 82 -6.29 -16.51 0.05
N CYS A 83 -6.16 -15.19 0.22
CA CYS A 83 -7.25 -14.29 0.57
C CYS A 83 -7.89 -13.69 -0.68
N LYS A 84 -9.19 -13.38 -0.64
CA LYS A 84 -9.82 -12.60 -1.70
C LYS A 84 -9.39 -11.14 -1.55
N GLY A 85 -8.78 -10.59 -2.60
CA GLY A 85 -8.46 -9.17 -2.68
C GLY A 85 -9.67 -8.37 -3.12
N ASN A 86 -10.09 -7.41 -2.31
CA ASN A 86 -11.08 -6.40 -2.65
C ASN A 86 -10.35 -5.07 -2.78
N LEU A 87 -10.13 -4.61 -4.01
CA LEU A 87 -9.63 -3.25 -4.20
C LEU A 87 -10.64 -2.28 -3.59
N GLY A 88 -10.13 -1.24 -2.93
CA GLY A 88 -10.91 -0.08 -2.49
C GLY A 88 -11.42 0.67 -3.71
N LEU A 89 -12.37 0.04 -4.40
CA LEU A 89 -12.88 0.42 -5.70
C LEU A 89 -13.40 1.85 -5.70
N GLY A 90 -13.81 2.40 -4.55
CA GLY A 90 -14.33 3.76 -4.45
C GLY A 90 -13.40 4.84 -5.02
N ALA A 91 -12.08 4.76 -4.79
CA ALA A 91 -11.17 5.79 -5.29
C ALA A 91 -10.85 5.61 -6.79
N LEU A 92 -10.65 4.38 -7.25
CA LEU A 92 -10.31 4.11 -8.65
C LEU A 92 -11.53 4.17 -9.57
N GLN A 93 -12.70 3.72 -9.12
CA GLN A 93 -13.97 3.86 -9.85
C GLN A 93 -14.40 5.32 -9.96
N ALA A 94 -14.15 6.16 -8.93
CA ALA A 94 -14.37 7.60 -9.04
C ALA A 94 -13.53 8.25 -10.15
N LEU A 95 -12.40 7.63 -10.51
CA LEU A 95 -11.53 8.02 -11.62
C LEU A 95 -11.86 7.27 -12.92
N GLY A 96 -12.92 6.48 -12.96
CA GLY A 96 -13.39 5.75 -14.14
C GLY A 96 -12.73 4.38 -14.38
N PHE A 97 -11.88 3.90 -13.46
CA PHE A 97 -11.28 2.57 -13.57
C PHE A 97 -12.27 1.48 -13.13
N ASN A 98 -12.37 0.43 -13.94
CA ASN A 98 -13.13 -0.79 -13.69
C ASN A 98 -12.20 -2.03 -13.67
N ASP A 99 -12.79 -3.22 -13.48
CA ASP A 99 -12.02 -4.45 -13.30
C ASP A 99 -11.11 -4.80 -14.49
N ASP A 100 -11.48 -4.37 -15.70
CA ASP A 100 -10.75 -4.63 -16.94
C ASP A 100 -9.85 -3.44 -17.36
N SER A 101 -9.86 -2.37 -16.58
CA SER A 101 -9.08 -1.18 -16.92
C SER A 101 -7.59 -1.46 -16.84
N ASN A 102 -6.86 -0.99 -17.84
CA ASN A 102 -5.42 -1.08 -17.87
C ASN A 102 -4.83 -0.19 -16.77
N LEU A 103 -4.29 -0.79 -15.71
CA LEU A 103 -3.65 -0.09 -14.60
C LEU A 103 -2.18 0.24 -14.89
N SER A 104 -1.58 -0.33 -15.93
CA SER A 104 -0.22 0.01 -16.36
C SER A 104 -0.10 1.43 -16.93
N VAL A 105 -1.23 2.11 -17.15
CA VAL A 105 -1.27 3.55 -17.50
C VAL A 105 -0.93 4.44 -16.31
N VAL A 106 -1.18 3.94 -15.10
CA VAL A 106 -0.74 4.57 -13.86
C VAL A 106 0.72 4.18 -13.67
N LYS A 107 1.60 4.85 -14.40
CA LYS A 107 3.03 4.75 -14.18
C LYS A 107 3.40 5.76 -13.12
N GLU A 108 4.09 5.31 -12.06
CA GLU A 108 4.98 6.25 -11.40
C GLU A 108 6.03 6.71 -12.45
N VAL A 109 6.48 7.96 -12.33
CA VAL A 109 7.33 8.69 -13.29
C VAL A 109 8.46 7.81 -13.86
N GLU A 110 8.83 7.97 -15.12
CA GLU A 110 9.90 7.19 -15.77
C GLU A 110 11.15 7.04 -14.88
N GLY A 111 11.59 5.80 -14.65
CA GLY A 111 12.71 5.48 -13.74
C GLY A 111 12.33 5.16 -12.29
N THR A 112 11.04 5.17 -11.94
CA THR A 112 10.54 4.74 -10.62
C THR A 112 10.01 3.31 -10.62
N SER A 113 9.93 2.74 -9.42
CA SER A 113 9.30 1.44 -9.18
C SER A 113 7.86 1.43 -9.69
N PRO A 114 7.33 0.26 -10.09
CA PRO A 114 5.90 0.14 -10.38
C PRO A 114 5.05 0.46 -9.14
N PRO A 115 3.81 0.98 -9.34
CA PRO A 115 2.92 1.28 -8.24
C PRO A 115 2.52 0.01 -7.48
N VAL A 116 2.36 0.17 -6.16
CA VAL A 116 1.85 -0.87 -5.27
C VAL A 116 0.42 -0.52 -4.87
N TRP A 117 -0.48 -1.47 -5.09
CA TRP A 117 -1.91 -1.31 -4.87
C TRP A 117 -2.32 -1.92 -3.53
N PRO A 118 -2.81 -1.11 -2.58
CA PRO A 118 -3.44 -1.63 -1.38
C PRO A 118 -4.84 -2.17 -1.71
N MET A 119 -5.12 -3.39 -1.27
CA MET A 119 -6.43 -4.04 -1.34
C MET A 119 -6.88 -4.42 0.06
N GLY A 120 -8.18 -4.38 0.33
CA GLY A 120 -8.74 -5.13 1.44
C GLY A 120 -8.54 -6.62 1.20
N ALA A 121 -8.18 -7.38 2.24
CA ALA A 121 -8.04 -8.82 2.19
C ALA A 121 -9.14 -9.49 3.01
N ASP A 122 -9.84 -10.43 2.38
CA ASP A 122 -10.80 -11.32 3.04
C ASP A 122 -10.23 -12.74 3.03
N CYS A 123 -9.71 -13.15 4.20
CA CYS A 123 -9.03 -14.42 4.41
C CYS A 123 -9.93 -15.47 5.09
N SER A 124 -11.25 -15.26 5.08
CA SER A 124 -12.23 -16.18 5.65
C SER A 124 -12.50 -17.43 4.81
#